data_AF-A0A7Y8MN83-F1
#
_entry.id   AF-A0A7Y8MN83-F1
#
_cell.length_a   1.000
_cell.length_b   1.000
_cell.length_c   1.000
_cell.angle_alpha   90.00
_cell.angle_beta   90.00
_cell.angle_gamma   90.00
#
_symmetry.space_group_name_H-M   'P 1'
#
loop_
_entity.id
_entity.type
_entity.pdbx_description
1 polymer ?
#
loop_
_entity_poly.entity_id
_entity_poly.type
_entity_poly.pdbx_seq_one_letter_code
_entity_poly.pdbx_strand_id
1 'polypeptide(L)'
;MSDSRPVFFVSDHTGITAELIGKSLLSQFPRQSFSFISLPFIDSEEKAEKVAQRIQTERSHSGLRPLVISTLTQPSLRHCISQTDSLFLDIFPCFLEALETELACPATPALGQAHGMSDLPQYRARMEAVNYALAADDGMATERYGQADLILVGVSRSGKTPTSLYMAMQYGLRVANYPLTSEDLEKSELPDSLQAHRAKLRGLTLSAQRLAQIREERRPNSNYASLATCQQELQIAERMLRAQGIPITNTTQRSIEEIAALLKQSLEPG
;
A
#
# COMPACT_ATOMS: atom_id res chain seq x y z
N MET A 1 1.90 9.61 32.47
CA MET A 1 2.01 9.68 31.00
C MET A 1 2.87 8.49 30.60
N SER A 2 2.44 7.63 29.68
CA SER A 2 3.28 6.51 29.26
C SER A 2 4.43 7.09 28.43
N ASP A 3 5.66 7.06 28.95
CA ASP A 3 6.82 7.56 28.24
C ASP A 3 7.03 6.73 26.97
N SER A 4 6.79 7.37 25.83
CA SER A 4 6.87 6.73 24.52
C SER A 4 8.32 6.71 24.07
N ARG A 5 8.87 5.53 23.77
CA ARG A 5 10.28 5.39 23.36
C ARG A 5 10.47 6.01 21.96
N PRO A 6 11.41 6.95 21.77
CA PRO A 6 11.70 7.50 20.45
C PRO A 6 12.29 6.45 19.52
N VAL A 7 11.81 6.41 18.27
CA VAL A 7 12.26 5.53 17.20
C VAL A 7 12.51 6.37 15.96
N PHE A 8 13.76 6.39 15.51
CA PHE A 8 14.21 7.15 14.35
C PHE A 8 14.38 6.22 13.15
N PHE A 9 13.74 6.56 12.04
CA PHE A 9 13.98 5.91 10.74
C PHE A 9 14.89 6.80 9.90
N VAL A 10 16.12 6.36 9.65
CA VAL A 10 17.14 7.18 8.99
C VAL A 10 17.52 6.59 7.64
N SER A 11 17.56 7.42 6.61
CA SER A 11 17.90 7.00 5.25
C SER A 11 18.55 8.13 4.46
N ASP A 12 19.45 7.77 3.54
CA ASP A 12 20.01 8.67 2.53
C ASP A 12 19.04 8.88 1.35
N HIS A 13 17.94 8.11 1.30
CA HIS A 13 16.84 8.24 0.34
C HIS A 13 15.51 8.56 1.06
N THR A 14 14.40 7.97 0.63
CA THR A 14 13.05 8.30 1.10
C THR A 14 12.72 7.81 2.51
N GLY A 15 13.50 6.89 3.09
CA GLY A 15 13.23 6.31 4.41
C GLY A 15 12.09 5.31 4.49
N ILE A 16 11.34 5.09 3.39
CA ILE A 16 10.18 4.19 3.36
C ILE A 16 10.56 2.77 3.79
N THR A 17 11.71 2.26 3.33
CA THR A 17 12.17 0.90 3.68
C THR A 17 12.49 0.75 5.17
N ALA A 18 13.20 1.73 5.74
CA ALA A 18 13.52 1.73 7.18
C ALA A 18 12.25 1.78 8.03
N GLU A 19 11.30 2.63 7.63
CA GLU A 19 10.03 2.79 8.33
C GLU A 19 9.16 1.53 8.24
N LEU A 20 9.04 0.92 7.07
CA LEU A 20 8.26 -0.30 6.86
C LEU A 20 8.81 -1.45 7.71
N ILE A 21 10.11 -1.74 7.61
CA ILE A 21 10.76 -2.82 8.36
C ILE A 21 10.66 -2.55 9.85
N GLY A 22 11.00 -1.33 10.29
CA GLY A 22 11.00 -1.01 11.70
C GLY A 22 9.62 -1.02 12.35
N LYS A 23 8.58 -0.49 11.69
CA LYS A 23 7.20 -0.60 12.18
C LYS A 23 6.74 -2.06 12.24
N SER A 24 7.11 -2.89 11.25
CA SER A 24 6.77 -4.32 11.23
C SER A 24 7.47 -5.12 12.34
N LEU A 25 8.70 -4.76 12.70
CA LEU A 25 9.40 -5.42 13.82
C LEU A 25 8.82 -4.96 15.16
N LEU A 26 8.54 -3.66 15.30
CA LEU A 26 8.06 -3.08 16.55
C LEU A 26 6.60 -3.43 16.87
N SER A 27 5.77 -3.76 15.86
CA SER A 27 4.40 -4.24 16.07
C SER A 27 4.34 -5.56 16.87
N GLN A 28 5.44 -6.30 16.97
CA GLN A 28 5.56 -7.51 17.79
C GLN A 28 5.66 -7.19 19.29
N PHE A 29 5.73 -5.91 19.68
CA PHE A 29 5.82 -5.46 21.07
C PHE A 29 4.60 -4.60 21.48
N PRO A 30 3.36 -5.15 21.47
CA PRO A 30 2.12 -4.37 21.64
C PRO A 30 1.95 -3.72 23.03
N ARG A 31 2.79 -4.10 24.01
CA ARG A 31 2.79 -3.51 25.37
C ARG A 31 3.71 -2.29 25.50
N GLN A 32 4.46 -1.96 24.45
CA GLN A 32 5.38 -0.82 24.43
C GLN A 32 4.77 0.34 23.62
N SER A 33 5.02 1.57 24.08
CA SER A 33 4.65 2.78 23.37
C SER A 33 5.86 3.33 22.62
N PHE A 34 5.70 3.62 21.33
CA PHE A 34 6.76 4.16 20.46
C PHE A 34 6.36 5.50 19.84
N SER A 35 7.33 6.40 19.72
CA SER A 35 7.20 7.68 19.03
C SER A 35 8.06 7.64 17.77
N PHE A 36 7.42 7.60 16.62
CA PHE A 36 8.08 7.41 15.33
C PHE A 36 8.52 8.73 14.70
N ILE A 37 9.78 8.82 14.27
CA ILE A 37 10.39 9.99 13.65
C ILE A 37 11.10 9.54 12.37
N SER A 38 10.58 9.95 11.20
CA SER A 38 11.21 9.64 9.91
C SER A 38 12.13 10.78 9.46
N LEU A 39 13.38 10.42 9.11
CA LEU A 39 14.46 11.33 8.71
C LEU A 39 15.03 10.87 7.36
N PRO A 40 14.39 11.26 6.24
CA PRO A 40 14.85 10.94 4.89
C PRO A 40 15.95 11.91 4.42
N PHE A 41 16.63 11.55 3.32
CA PHE A 41 17.62 12.35 2.60
C PHE A 41 18.81 12.81 3.44
N ILE A 42 19.29 11.94 4.34
CA ILE A 42 20.50 12.13 5.13
C ILE A 42 21.69 11.66 4.29
N ASP A 43 22.10 12.52 3.35
CA ASP A 43 23.10 12.26 2.31
C ASP A 43 24.41 13.05 2.50
N SER A 44 24.57 13.75 3.64
CA SER A 44 25.77 14.51 3.99
C SER A 44 26.10 14.40 5.47
N GLU A 45 27.38 14.61 5.80
CA GLU A 45 27.87 14.57 7.19
C GLU A 45 27.20 15.65 8.05
N GLU A 46 27.02 16.86 7.53
CA GLU A 46 26.32 17.94 8.24
C GLU A 46 24.88 17.54 8.61
N LYS A 47 24.17 16.84 7.72
CA LYS A 47 22.84 16.32 8.00
C LYS A 47 22.91 15.22 9.06
N ALA A 48 23.86 14.29 8.97
CA ALA A 48 24.04 13.22 9.94
C ALA A 48 24.34 13.76 11.35
N GLU A 49 25.15 14.82 11.46
CA GLU A 49 25.44 15.50 12.73
C GLU A 49 24.17 16.11 13.34
N LYS A 50 23.33 16.78 12.54
CA LYS A 50 22.03 17.30 13.01
C LYS A 50 21.11 16.18 13.49
N VAL A 51 21.13 15.03 12.82
CA VAL A 51 20.38 13.83 13.27
C VAL A 51 20.92 13.32 14.60
N ALA A 52 22.24 13.22 14.74
CA ALA A 52 22.87 12.78 15.99
C ALA A 52 22.51 13.71 17.17
N GLN A 53 22.55 15.02 16.97
CA GLN A 53 22.11 16.01 17.96
C GLN A 53 20.64 15.81 18.34
N ARG A 54 19.76 15.63 17.35
CA ARG A 54 18.32 15.41 17.59
C ARG A 54 18.07 14.13 18.41
N ILE A 55 18.80 13.04 18.13
CA ILE A 55 18.71 11.80 18.89
C ILE A 55 19.07 12.03 20.36
N GLN A 56 20.15 12.79 20.62
CA GLN A 56 20.59 13.11 21.98
C GLN A 56 19.59 14.02 22.71
N THR A 57 18.98 14.99 22.01
CA THR A 57 17.91 15.82 22.58
C THR A 57 16.71 14.97 23.00
N GLU A 58 16.23 14.08 22.14
CA GLU A 58 15.10 13.19 22.47
C GLU A 58 15.44 12.19 23.57
N ARG A 59 16.68 11.68 23.61
CA ARG A 59 17.20 10.85 24.70
C ARG A 59 17.10 11.57 26.05
N SER A 60 17.44 12.86 26.06
CA SER A 60 17.46 13.71 27.25
C SER A 60 16.05 14.07 27.72
N HIS A 61 15.14 14.35 26.79
CA HIS A 61 13.74 14.66 27.10
C HIS A 61 12.94 13.44 27.55
N SER A 62 13.05 12.32 26.84
CA SER A 62 12.24 11.12 27.10
C SER A 62 12.78 10.27 28.26
N GLY A 63 14.06 10.41 28.62
CA GLY A 63 14.71 9.54 29.59
C GLY A 63 14.88 8.08 29.13
N LEU A 64 14.45 7.73 27.92
CA LEU A 64 14.56 6.40 27.33
C LEU A 64 15.61 6.37 26.22
N ARG A 65 16.37 5.26 26.13
CA ARG A 65 17.34 5.05 25.04
C ARG A 65 16.61 4.94 23.68
N PRO A 66 16.82 5.86 22.72
CA PRO A 66 16.17 5.81 21.42
C PRO A 66 16.56 4.57 20.63
N LEU A 67 15.69 4.17 19.71
CA LEU A 67 15.99 3.20 18.67
C LEU A 67 16.27 3.95 17.36
N VAL A 68 17.29 3.55 16.62
CA VAL A 68 17.60 4.07 15.29
C VAL A 68 17.60 2.90 14.32
N ILE A 69 16.73 2.95 13.32
CA ILE A 69 16.63 1.95 12.26
C ILE A 69 17.07 2.65 10.97
N SER A 70 18.18 2.17 10.41
CA SER A 70 18.91 2.85 9.36
C SER A 70 18.97 2.06 8.06
N THR A 71 18.96 2.79 6.95
CA THR A 71 19.25 2.30 5.59
C THR A 71 20.37 3.11 4.94
N LEU A 72 21.21 3.79 5.74
CA LEU A 72 22.33 4.58 5.23
C LEU A 72 23.36 3.69 4.54
N THR A 73 23.69 4.01 3.29
CA THR A 73 24.68 3.24 2.53
C THR A 73 26.12 3.66 2.85
N GLN A 74 26.34 4.95 3.11
CA GLN A 74 27.67 5.52 3.33
C GLN A 74 28.21 5.19 4.74
N PRO A 75 29.43 4.60 4.86
CA PRO A 75 30.03 4.28 6.16
C PRO A 75 30.24 5.50 7.09
N SER A 76 30.63 6.66 6.55
CA SER A 76 30.87 7.88 7.34
C SER A 76 29.58 8.36 8.04
N LEU A 77 28.46 8.38 7.32
CA LEU A 77 27.16 8.78 7.85
C LEU A 77 26.68 7.81 8.94
N ARG A 78 26.87 6.51 8.73
CA ARG A 78 26.56 5.47 9.72
C ARG A 78 27.39 5.65 10.98
N HIS A 79 28.69 5.89 10.81
CA HIS A 79 29.60 6.10 11.93
C HIS A 79 29.13 7.27 12.80
N CYS A 80 28.84 8.43 12.22
CA CYS A 80 28.34 9.61 12.93
C CYS A 80 27.14 9.30 13.85
N ILE A 81 26.14 8.58 13.34
CA ILE A 81 24.91 8.27 14.10
C ILE A 81 25.13 7.15 15.11
N SER A 82 25.95 6.15 14.78
CA SER A 82 26.27 5.02 15.65
C SER A 82 26.96 5.42 16.97
N GLN A 83 27.61 6.60 17.01
CA GLN A 83 28.23 7.14 18.23
C GLN A 83 27.23 7.75 19.24
N THR A 84 25.95 7.84 18.90
CA THR A 84 24.91 8.36 19.81
C THR A 84 24.54 7.34 20.90
N ASP A 85 24.02 7.79 22.04
CA ASP A 85 23.41 6.91 23.06
C ASP A 85 22.03 6.40 22.58
N SER A 86 22.06 5.53 21.57
CA SER A 86 20.90 4.90 20.97
C SER A 86 21.20 3.44 20.62
N LEU A 87 20.15 2.64 20.38
CA LEU A 87 20.32 1.34 19.72
C LEU A 87 20.31 1.58 18.21
N PHE A 88 21.48 1.46 17.56
CA PHE A 88 21.62 1.63 16.11
C PHE A 88 21.50 0.28 15.41
N LEU A 89 20.44 0.11 14.61
CA LEU A 89 20.15 -1.07 13.80
C LEU A 89 20.26 -0.68 12.33
N ASP A 90 21.35 -1.11 11.69
CA ASP A 90 21.53 -0.95 10.24
C ASP A 90 20.95 -2.16 9.52
N ILE A 91 19.96 -1.94 8.66
CA ILE A 91 19.22 -3.01 8.02
C ILE A 91 20.10 -3.78 7.03
N PHE A 92 20.94 -3.09 6.26
CA PHE A 92 21.66 -3.73 5.16
C PHE A 92 22.72 -4.75 5.62
N PRO A 93 23.64 -4.42 6.55
CA PRO A 93 24.65 -5.38 7.00
C PRO A 93 24.05 -6.68 7.52
N CYS A 94 22.90 -6.62 8.21
CA CYS A 94 22.23 -7.81 8.74
C CYS A 94 21.83 -8.84 7.68
N PHE A 95 21.61 -8.43 6.42
CA PHE A 95 21.21 -9.32 5.33
C PHE A 95 22.31 -9.51 4.28
N LEU A 96 23.14 -8.49 4.05
CA LEU A 96 24.18 -8.54 3.02
C LEU A 96 25.21 -9.64 3.30
N GLU A 97 25.65 -9.83 4.55
CA GLU A 97 26.64 -10.87 4.87
C GLU A 97 26.17 -12.28 4.48
N ALA A 98 24.89 -12.59 4.74
CA ALA A 98 24.29 -13.86 4.36
C ALA A 98 24.20 -14.02 2.84
N LEU A 99 23.84 -12.94 2.13
CA LEU A 99 23.75 -12.93 0.66
C LEU A 99 25.12 -13.03 0.00
N GLU A 100 26.13 -12.32 0.49
CA GLU A 100 27.50 -12.38 -0.02
C GLU A 100 28.08 -13.79 0.13
N THR A 101 27.77 -14.45 1.25
CA THR A 101 28.17 -15.84 1.51
C THR A 101 27.50 -16.80 0.53
N GLU A 102 26.17 -16.70 0.36
CA GLU A 102 25.41 -17.59 -0.52
C GLU A 102 25.72 -17.36 -2.01
N LEU A 103 25.90 -16.10 -2.42
CA LEU A 103 26.17 -15.72 -3.81
C LEU A 103 27.66 -15.78 -4.17
N ALA A 104 28.53 -16.02 -3.18
CA ALA A 104 29.98 -16.03 -3.33
C ALA A 104 30.55 -14.77 -4.02
N CYS A 105 29.92 -13.62 -3.81
CA CYS A 105 30.35 -12.34 -4.37
C CYS A 105 30.07 -11.19 -3.40
N PRO A 106 30.98 -10.19 -3.29
CA PRO A 106 30.76 -9.05 -2.41
C PRO A 106 29.63 -8.16 -2.93
N ALA A 107 28.87 -7.57 -2.02
CA ALA A 107 27.86 -6.58 -2.32
C ALA A 107 28.57 -5.32 -2.84
N THR A 108 28.10 -4.82 -3.99
CA THR A 108 28.57 -3.52 -4.48
C THR A 108 27.78 -2.43 -3.74
N PRO A 109 28.43 -1.47 -3.07
CA PRO A 109 27.73 -0.36 -2.43
C PRO A 109 26.90 0.38 -3.48
N ALA A 110 25.58 0.33 -3.34
CA ALA A 110 24.67 0.97 -4.26
C ALA A 110 24.74 2.49 -4.09
N LEU A 111 25.72 3.13 -4.75
CA LEU A 111 25.69 4.58 -4.95
C LEU A 111 24.45 4.91 -5.81
N GLY A 112 23.34 5.28 -5.16
CA GLY A 112 22.13 5.81 -5.82
C GLY A 112 21.32 4.82 -6.67
N GLN A 113 21.65 3.52 -6.67
CA GLN A 113 20.96 2.54 -7.55
C GLN A 113 19.62 2.03 -7.00
N ALA A 114 19.21 2.42 -5.79
CA ALA A 114 17.93 1.96 -5.24
C ALA A 114 16.72 2.46 -6.06
N HIS A 115 16.85 3.52 -6.88
CA HIS A 115 15.76 4.08 -7.70
C HIS A 115 16.23 4.69 -9.04
N GLY A 116 17.49 4.49 -9.42
CA GLY A 116 18.12 5.24 -10.52
C GLY A 116 17.85 4.67 -11.90
N MET A 117 16.73 5.04 -12.54
CA MET A 117 16.44 4.98 -14.01
C MET A 117 16.76 3.68 -14.80
N SER A 118 17.29 2.64 -14.17
CA SER A 118 17.76 1.39 -14.78
C SER A 118 16.61 0.53 -15.30
N ASP A 119 15.38 0.90 -14.98
CA ASP A 119 14.16 0.22 -15.37
C ASP A 119 13.22 1.13 -16.18
N LEU A 120 13.77 1.98 -17.07
CA LEU A 120 12.98 2.83 -17.99
C LEU A 120 11.78 2.11 -18.63
N PRO A 121 11.90 0.85 -19.12
CA PRO A 121 10.76 0.08 -19.62
C PRO A 121 9.73 -0.26 -18.53
N GLN A 122 10.17 -0.73 -17.36
CA GLN A 122 9.27 -1.09 -16.25
C GLN A 122 8.57 0.15 -15.66
N TYR A 123 9.29 1.26 -15.56
CA TYR A 123 8.74 2.57 -15.20
C TYR A 123 7.69 3.02 -16.21
N ARG A 124 7.97 2.94 -17.53
CA ARG A 124 7.00 3.27 -18.57
C ARG A 124 5.75 2.39 -18.50
N ALA A 125 5.91 1.07 -18.37
CA ALA A 125 4.80 0.14 -18.22
C ALA A 125 3.93 0.48 -16.99
N ARG A 126 4.57 0.82 -15.86
CA ARG A 126 3.87 1.29 -14.65
C ARG A 126 3.12 2.60 -14.89
N MET A 127 3.72 3.58 -15.57
CA MET A 127 3.05 4.83 -15.91
C MET A 127 1.85 4.60 -16.85
N GLU A 128 1.98 3.71 -17.83
CA GLU A 128 0.86 3.31 -18.69
C GLU A 128 -0.26 2.65 -17.89
N ALA A 129 0.06 1.78 -16.94
CA ALA A 129 -0.92 1.15 -16.06
C ALA A 129 -1.67 2.17 -15.20
N VAL A 130 -0.95 3.15 -14.64
CA VAL A 130 -1.56 4.25 -13.86
C VAL A 130 -2.47 5.10 -14.73
N ASN A 131 -2.00 5.51 -15.92
CA ASN A 131 -2.81 6.28 -16.87
C ASN A 131 -4.06 5.52 -17.30
N TYR A 132 -3.93 4.20 -17.51
CA TYR A 132 -5.06 3.33 -17.80
C TYR A 132 -6.07 3.31 -16.65
N ALA A 133 -5.61 3.07 -15.42
CA ALA A 133 -6.48 2.99 -14.25
C ALA A 133 -7.23 4.30 -13.97
N LEU A 134 -6.57 5.46 -14.15
CA LEU A 134 -7.20 6.77 -14.04
C LEU A 134 -8.23 7.01 -15.15
N ALA A 135 -7.93 6.61 -16.39
CA ALA A 135 -8.83 6.80 -17.52
C ALA A 135 -10.03 5.84 -17.53
N ALA A 136 -9.89 4.67 -16.89
CA ALA A 136 -10.91 3.62 -16.81
C ALA A 136 -11.61 3.57 -15.43
N ASP A 137 -11.48 4.63 -14.62
CA ASP A 137 -12.26 4.79 -13.39
C ASP A 137 -13.73 5.09 -13.73
N ASP A 138 -14.65 4.68 -12.86
CA ASP A 138 -16.10 4.93 -13.00
C ASP A 138 -16.81 4.36 -14.26
N GLY A 139 -16.25 3.34 -14.92
CA GLY A 139 -16.96 2.61 -15.99
C GLY A 139 -17.16 3.40 -17.29
N MET A 140 -16.56 4.57 -17.42
CA MET A 140 -16.73 5.48 -18.56
C MET A 140 -16.01 5.03 -19.84
N ALA A 141 -15.19 3.98 -19.78
CA ALA A 141 -14.36 3.52 -20.89
C ALA A 141 -14.47 1.99 -21.11
N THR A 142 -15.69 1.48 -21.19
CA THR A 142 -15.95 0.03 -21.37
C THR A 142 -15.30 -0.54 -22.64
N GLU A 143 -15.13 0.28 -23.69
CA GLU A 143 -14.43 -0.08 -24.92
C GLU A 143 -12.95 -0.45 -24.69
N ARG A 144 -12.38 -0.04 -23.54
CA ARG A 144 -10.98 -0.31 -23.18
C ARG A 144 -10.80 -1.59 -22.39
N TYR A 145 -11.87 -2.25 -21.95
CA TYR A 145 -11.80 -3.46 -21.11
C TYR A 145 -11.05 -4.64 -21.75
N GLY A 146 -10.95 -4.65 -23.08
CA GLY A 146 -10.05 -5.56 -23.80
C GLY A 146 -8.59 -5.48 -23.35
N GLN A 147 -8.12 -4.29 -22.97
CA GLN A 147 -6.74 -4.01 -22.54
C GLN A 147 -6.53 -4.13 -21.03
N ALA A 148 -7.59 -4.28 -20.24
CA ALA A 148 -7.48 -4.47 -18.80
C ALA A 148 -6.81 -5.81 -18.47
N ASP A 149 -5.95 -5.82 -17.46
CA ASP A 149 -5.49 -7.06 -16.81
C ASP A 149 -6.52 -7.54 -15.78
N LEU A 150 -7.23 -6.59 -15.15
CA LEU A 150 -8.22 -6.83 -14.11
C LEU A 150 -9.35 -5.79 -14.17
N ILE A 151 -10.57 -6.21 -13.88
CA ILE A 151 -11.73 -5.31 -13.80
C ILE A 151 -12.40 -5.48 -12.44
N LEU A 152 -12.38 -4.43 -11.62
CA LEU A 152 -13.02 -4.43 -10.30
C LEU A 152 -14.49 -4.05 -10.44
N VAL A 153 -15.38 -4.91 -9.93
CA VAL A 153 -16.82 -4.74 -10.00
C VAL A 153 -17.40 -4.64 -8.59
N GLY A 154 -18.32 -3.71 -8.36
CA GLY A 154 -18.99 -3.61 -7.06
C GLY A 154 -19.72 -2.30 -6.87
N VAL A 155 -20.48 -2.18 -5.78
CA VAL A 155 -21.25 -0.97 -5.46
C VAL A 155 -20.35 0.25 -5.25
N SER A 156 -20.90 1.46 -5.42
CA SER A 156 -20.17 2.69 -5.13
C SER A 156 -19.64 2.68 -3.70
N ARG A 157 -18.37 3.08 -3.51
CA ARG A 157 -17.63 3.07 -2.23
C ARG A 157 -17.19 1.71 -1.68
N SER A 158 -17.14 0.66 -2.50
CA SER A 158 -16.54 -0.63 -2.10
C SER A 158 -15.00 -0.69 -2.07
N GLY A 159 -14.31 0.41 -2.40
CA GLY A 159 -12.84 0.49 -2.40
C GLY A 159 -12.17 0.29 -3.77
N LYS A 160 -12.93 0.25 -4.87
CA LYS A 160 -12.41 0.05 -6.24
C LYS A 160 -11.30 1.02 -6.63
N THR A 161 -11.58 2.32 -6.68
CA THR A 161 -10.65 3.37 -7.12
C THR A 161 -9.29 3.33 -6.39
N PRO A 162 -9.22 3.39 -5.05
CA PRO A 162 -7.91 3.34 -4.36
C PRO A 162 -7.19 2.01 -4.60
N THR A 163 -7.91 0.88 -4.69
CA THR A 163 -7.32 -0.43 -4.98
C THR A 163 -6.75 -0.50 -6.39
N SER A 164 -7.50 -0.05 -7.41
CA SER A 164 -7.06 -0.05 -8.80
C SER A 164 -5.79 0.78 -9.01
N LEU A 165 -5.75 1.97 -8.40
CA LEU A 165 -4.60 2.86 -8.49
C LEU A 165 -3.39 2.26 -7.76
N TYR A 166 -3.60 1.67 -6.58
CA TYR A 166 -2.53 0.96 -5.87
C TYR A 166 -1.97 -0.20 -6.69
N MET A 167 -2.82 -1.03 -7.28
CA MET A 167 -2.39 -2.15 -8.13
C MET A 167 -1.62 -1.68 -9.37
N ALA A 168 -2.04 -0.56 -9.98
CA ALA A 168 -1.32 0.04 -11.09
C ALA A 168 0.07 0.55 -10.66
N MET A 169 0.18 1.24 -9.53
CA MET A 169 1.46 1.76 -9.02
C MET A 169 2.40 0.66 -8.54
N GLN A 170 1.90 -0.29 -7.77
CA GLN A 170 2.72 -1.30 -7.10
C GLN A 170 3.04 -2.49 -8.00
N TYR A 171 2.08 -2.93 -8.81
CA TYR A 171 2.19 -4.14 -9.63
C TYR A 171 2.26 -3.86 -11.14
N GLY A 172 2.06 -2.61 -11.58
CA GLY A 172 2.07 -2.26 -13.00
C GLY A 172 0.88 -2.83 -13.77
N LEU A 173 -0.23 -3.13 -13.10
CA LEU A 173 -1.42 -3.76 -13.71
C LEU A 173 -2.41 -2.71 -14.23
N ARG A 174 -2.93 -2.92 -15.44
CA ARG A 174 -4.03 -2.14 -16.03
C ARG A 174 -5.35 -2.56 -15.39
N VAL A 175 -5.73 -1.89 -14.32
CA VAL A 175 -6.97 -2.19 -13.57
C VAL A 175 -8.08 -1.20 -13.94
N ALA A 176 -9.22 -1.70 -14.41
CA ALA A 176 -10.41 -0.89 -14.67
C ALA A 176 -11.44 -1.04 -13.54
N ASN A 177 -12.31 -0.04 -13.38
CA ASN A 177 -13.40 -0.08 -12.41
C ASN A 177 -14.75 -0.06 -13.12
N TYR A 178 -15.64 -0.97 -12.75
CA TYR A 178 -17.05 -0.94 -13.12
C TYR A 178 -17.90 -0.71 -11.86
N PRO A 179 -18.51 0.47 -11.67
CA PRO A 179 -19.47 0.70 -10.60
C PRO A 179 -20.80 0.03 -10.96
N LEU A 180 -21.29 -0.88 -10.11
CA LEU A 180 -22.65 -1.38 -10.25
C LEU A 180 -23.62 -0.27 -9.86
N THR A 181 -24.38 0.20 -10.85
CA THR A 181 -25.40 1.26 -10.70
C THR A 181 -26.73 0.66 -10.24
N SER A 182 -27.67 1.50 -9.80
CA SER A 182 -29.03 1.04 -9.45
C SER A 182 -29.71 0.33 -10.63
N GLU A 183 -29.51 0.83 -11.86
CA GLU A 183 -30.07 0.23 -13.08
C GLU A 183 -29.50 -1.16 -13.36
N ASP A 184 -28.19 -1.37 -13.12
CA ASP A 184 -27.58 -2.69 -13.24
C ASP A 184 -28.18 -3.67 -12.23
N LEU A 185 -28.37 -3.20 -10.99
CA LEU A 185 -28.87 -4.01 -9.89
C LEU A 185 -30.35 -4.41 -10.10
N GLU A 186 -31.16 -3.60 -10.77
CA GLU A 186 -32.54 -3.94 -11.12
C GLU A 186 -32.63 -5.15 -12.07
N LYS A 187 -31.73 -5.24 -13.04
CA LYS A 187 -31.72 -6.32 -14.05
C LYS A 187 -31.28 -7.67 -13.48
N SER A 188 -30.56 -7.69 -12.35
CA SER A 188 -30.01 -8.89 -11.69
C SER A 188 -29.09 -9.77 -12.56
N GLU A 189 -28.75 -9.31 -13.77
CA GLU A 189 -27.83 -9.96 -14.71
C GLU A 189 -26.56 -9.14 -14.85
N LEU A 190 -25.49 -9.78 -15.34
CA LEU A 190 -24.24 -9.07 -15.58
C LEU A 190 -24.41 -8.12 -16.78
N PRO A 191 -24.02 -6.83 -16.66
CA PRO A 191 -24.07 -5.89 -17.76
C PRO A 191 -23.37 -6.42 -19.02
N ASP A 192 -23.95 -6.18 -20.19
CA ASP A 192 -23.47 -6.71 -21.48
C ASP A 192 -22.00 -6.37 -21.74
N SER A 193 -21.58 -5.16 -21.35
CA SER A 193 -20.19 -4.67 -21.46
C SER A 193 -19.18 -5.51 -20.68
N LEU A 194 -19.62 -6.28 -19.67
CA LEU A 194 -18.77 -7.12 -18.84
C LEU A 194 -18.76 -8.59 -19.28
N GLN A 195 -19.77 -9.04 -20.04
CA GLN A 195 -19.94 -10.46 -20.38
C GLN A 195 -18.73 -11.03 -21.11
N ALA A 196 -18.19 -10.29 -22.08
CA ALA A 196 -17.00 -10.69 -22.85
C ALA A 196 -15.70 -10.74 -22.02
N HIS A 197 -15.72 -10.20 -20.80
CA HIS A 197 -14.53 -10.04 -19.96
C HIS A 197 -14.61 -10.78 -18.62
N ARG A 198 -15.54 -11.75 -18.50
CA ARG A 198 -15.83 -12.48 -17.26
C ARG A 198 -14.60 -13.01 -16.51
N ALA A 199 -13.61 -13.54 -17.22
CA ALA A 199 -12.38 -14.07 -16.63
C ALA A 199 -11.55 -13.00 -15.87
N LYS A 200 -11.64 -11.74 -16.31
CA LYS A 200 -10.92 -10.58 -15.75
C LYS A 200 -11.67 -9.94 -14.58
N LEU A 201 -12.91 -10.32 -14.30
CA LEU A 201 -13.75 -9.66 -13.30
C LEU A 201 -13.37 -10.12 -11.89
N ARG A 202 -13.26 -9.19 -10.95
CA ARG A 202 -13.21 -9.46 -9.51
C ARG A 202 -14.17 -8.54 -8.77
N GLY A 203 -15.02 -9.13 -7.96
CA GLY A 203 -16.01 -8.44 -7.14
C GLY A 203 -15.38 -7.86 -5.87
N LEU A 204 -15.77 -6.63 -5.51
CA LEU A 204 -15.48 -6.06 -4.18
C LEU A 204 -16.78 -5.85 -3.42
N THR A 205 -16.83 -6.38 -2.19
CA THR A 205 -17.93 -6.19 -1.24
C THR A 205 -17.42 -5.73 0.12
N LEU A 206 -18.30 -5.27 0.99
CA LEU A 206 -18.02 -4.84 2.36
C LEU A 206 -19.30 -4.94 3.20
N SER A 207 -19.17 -4.80 4.53
CA SER A 207 -20.34 -4.78 5.40
C SER A 207 -21.21 -3.55 5.12
N ALA A 208 -22.53 -3.72 5.23
CA ALA A 208 -23.47 -2.64 5.01
C ALA A 208 -23.28 -1.49 6.01
N GLN A 209 -22.90 -1.79 7.26
CA GLN A 209 -22.57 -0.78 8.26
C GLN A 209 -21.39 0.08 7.81
N ARG A 210 -20.31 -0.55 7.32
CA ARG A 210 -19.13 0.17 6.84
C ARG A 210 -19.45 0.99 5.60
N LEU A 211 -20.22 0.43 4.68
CA LEU A 211 -20.67 1.15 3.48
C LEU A 211 -21.51 2.38 3.83
N ALA A 212 -22.50 2.22 4.71
CA ALA A 212 -23.35 3.32 5.17
C ALA A 212 -22.51 4.43 5.81
N GLN A 213 -21.57 4.09 6.68
CA GLN A 213 -20.65 5.06 7.30
C GLN A 213 -19.88 5.87 6.24
N ILE A 214 -19.24 5.20 5.27
CA ILE A 214 -18.46 5.88 4.21
C ILE A 214 -19.36 6.76 3.33
N ARG A 215 -20.59 6.31 3.05
CA ARG A 215 -21.56 7.07 2.25
C ARG A 215 -22.11 8.27 3.02
N GLU A 216 -22.33 8.13 4.32
CA GLU A 216 -22.75 9.21 5.21
C GLU A 216 -21.70 10.31 5.26
N GLU A 217 -20.41 9.97 5.39
CA GLU A 217 -19.30 10.94 5.30
C GLU A 217 -19.29 11.70 3.97
N ARG A 218 -19.68 11.05 2.85
CA ARG A 218 -19.72 11.67 1.52
C ARG A 218 -20.98 12.51 1.29
N ARG A 219 -22.14 12.01 1.71
CA ARG A 219 -23.47 12.58 1.46
C ARG A 219 -24.36 12.32 2.69
N PRO A 220 -24.23 13.16 3.73
CA PRO A 220 -24.97 12.98 4.98
C PRO A 220 -26.49 13.02 4.78
N ASN A 221 -27.23 12.29 5.62
CA ASN A 221 -28.69 12.28 5.68
C ASN A 221 -29.39 11.95 4.34
N SER A 222 -28.78 11.10 3.51
CA SER A 222 -29.31 10.73 2.19
C SER A 222 -29.81 9.29 2.16
N ASN A 223 -30.82 8.99 1.32
CA ASN A 223 -31.26 7.60 1.13
C ASN A 223 -30.14 6.70 0.58
N TYR A 224 -29.20 7.28 -0.16
CA TYR A 224 -27.99 6.62 -0.65
C TYR A 224 -27.09 6.10 0.48
N ALA A 225 -27.03 6.82 1.61
CA ALA A 225 -26.25 6.45 2.79
C ALA A 225 -27.03 5.60 3.80
N SER A 226 -28.33 5.40 3.60
CA SER A 226 -29.15 4.63 4.53
C SER A 226 -28.69 3.17 4.61
N LEU A 227 -28.74 2.60 5.81
CA LEU A 227 -28.33 1.21 6.04
C LEU A 227 -29.17 0.24 5.21
N ALA A 228 -30.47 0.49 5.08
CA ALA A 228 -31.39 -0.35 4.30
C ALA A 228 -31.01 -0.38 2.81
N THR A 229 -30.76 0.78 2.20
CA THR A 229 -30.30 0.88 0.80
C THR A 229 -28.97 0.16 0.62
N CYS A 230 -28.00 0.39 1.51
CA CYS A 230 -26.69 -0.26 1.45
C CYS A 230 -26.81 -1.80 1.54
N GLN A 231 -27.64 -2.31 2.45
CA GLN A 231 -27.89 -3.75 2.60
C GLN A 231 -28.50 -4.34 1.32
N GLN A 232 -29.52 -3.70 0.78
CA GLN A 232 -30.21 -4.15 -0.42
C GLN A 232 -29.25 -4.20 -1.63
N GLU A 233 -28.53 -3.10 -1.90
CA GLU A 233 -27.60 -3.03 -3.03
C GLU A 233 -26.50 -4.10 -2.94
N LEU A 234 -25.91 -4.29 -1.75
CA LEU A 234 -24.89 -5.30 -1.53
C LEU A 234 -25.42 -6.72 -1.75
N GLN A 235 -26.61 -7.04 -1.24
CA GLN A 235 -27.21 -8.36 -1.42
C GLN A 235 -27.52 -8.67 -2.89
N ILE A 236 -27.98 -7.68 -3.66
CA ILE A 236 -28.23 -7.85 -5.10
C ILE A 236 -26.91 -8.04 -5.84
N ALA A 237 -25.93 -7.16 -5.59
CA ALA A 237 -24.62 -7.22 -6.22
C ALA A 237 -23.91 -8.56 -5.95
N GLU A 238 -23.89 -9.03 -4.70
CA GLU A 238 -23.26 -10.31 -4.36
C GLU A 238 -23.96 -11.49 -5.02
N ARG A 239 -25.31 -11.50 -5.07
CA ARG A 239 -26.06 -12.55 -5.76
C ARG A 239 -25.75 -12.58 -7.25
N MET A 240 -25.76 -11.42 -7.91
CA MET A 240 -25.42 -11.29 -9.33
C MET A 240 -24.01 -11.82 -9.61
N LEU A 241 -23.01 -11.38 -8.84
CA LEU A 241 -21.62 -11.80 -9.03
C LEU A 241 -21.43 -13.30 -8.76
N ARG A 242 -22.05 -13.86 -7.71
CA ARG A 242 -21.99 -15.30 -7.39
C ARG A 242 -22.67 -16.16 -8.44
N ALA A 243 -23.84 -15.76 -8.95
CA ALA A 243 -24.53 -16.47 -10.02
C ALA A 243 -23.67 -16.57 -11.28
N GLN A 244 -22.81 -15.57 -11.49
CA GLN A 244 -21.83 -15.52 -12.58
C GLN A 244 -20.46 -16.07 -12.19
N GLY A 245 -20.31 -16.76 -11.05
CA GLY A 245 -19.04 -17.35 -10.63
C GLY A 245 -17.87 -16.36 -10.56
N ILE A 246 -18.16 -15.06 -10.37
CA ILE A 246 -17.14 -14.02 -10.26
C ILE A 246 -16.60 -14.05 -8.82
N PRO A 247 -15.28 -14.19 -8.60
CA PRO A 247 -14.71 -14.18 -7.26
C PRO A 247 -14.98 -12.84 -6.55
N ILE A 248 -15.34 -12.88 -5.26
CA ILE A 248 -15.68 -11.70 -4.47
C ILE A 248 -14.73 -11.56 -3.28
N THR A 249 -14.09 -10.40 -3.16
CA THR A 249 -13.21 -10.03 -2.05
C THR A 249 -13.95 -9.09 -1.09
N ASN A 250 -14.03 -9.45 0.18
CA ASN A 250 -14.56 -8.58 1.23
C ASN A 250 -13.49 -7.57 1.69
N THR A 251 -13.81 -6.27 1.70
CA THR A 251 -12.88 -5.18 1.99
C THR A 251 -13.11 -4.52 3.36
N THR A 252 -14.06 -5.02 4.16
CA THR A 252 -14.56 -4.34 5.38
C THR A 252 -13.49 -3.91 6.38
N GLN A 253 -12.51 -4.77 6.63
CA GLN A 253 -11.45 -4.58 7.63
C GLN A 253 -10.05 -4.75 7.02
N ARG A 254 -9.93 -4.62 5.70
CA ARG A 254 -8.67 -4.84 4.99
C ARG A 254 -8.08 -3.53 4.52
N SER A 255 -6.76 -3.44 4.56
CA SER A 255 -6.04 -2.32 3.95
C SER A 255 -6.08 -2.43 2.42
N ILE A 256 -5.73 -1.34 1.73
CA ILE A 256 -5.69 -1.34 0.25
C ILE A 256 -4.61 -2.30 -0.25
N GLU A 257 -3.47 -2.36 0.45
CA GLU A 257 -2.36 -3.26 0.20
C GLU A 257 -2.80 -4.73 0.30
N GLU A 258 -3.53 -5.10 1.36
CA GLU A 258 -4.04 -6.46 1.55
C GLU A 258 -5.06 -6.85 0.47
N ILE A 259 -5.99 -5.94 0.13
CA ILE A 259 -6.97 -6.17 -0.94
C ILE A 259 -6.25 -6.39 -2.27
N ALA A 260 -5.28 -5.53 -2.59
CA ALA A 260 -4.51 -5.61 -3.82
C ALA A 260 -3.68 -6.91 -3.92
N ALA A 261 -3.09 -7.36 -2.82
CA ALA A 261 -2.37 -8.63 -2.75
C ALA A 261 -3.28 -9.85 -3.01
N LEU A 262 -4.45 -9.89 -2.38
CA LEU A 262 -5.44 -10.96 -2.60
C LEU A 262 -5.94 -10.99 -4.05
N LEU A 263 -6.19 -9.82 -4.63
CA LEU A 263 -6.61 -9.71 -6.03
C LEU A 263 -5.51 -10.18 -6.98
N LYS A 264 -4.25 -9.77 -6.76
CA LYS A 264 -3.11 -10.25 -7.55
C LYS A 264 -2.97 -11.77 -7.48
N GLN A 265 -3.03 -12.36 -6.29
CA GLN A 265 -2.96 -13.81 -6.12
C GLN A 265 -4.05 -14.53 -6.90
N SER A 266 -5.26 -13.95 -6.95
CA SER A 266 -6.37 -14.54 -7.72
C SER A 266 -6.19 -14.50 -9.25
N LEU A 267 -5.18 -13.80 -9.77
CA LEU A 267 -4.84 -13.76 -11.19
C LEU A 267 -3.78 -14.80 -11.60
N GLU A 268 -3.05 -15.35 -10.62
CA GLU A 268 -2.02 -16.37 -10.89
C GLU A 268 -2.71 -17.71 -11.20
N PRO A 269 -2.32 -18.42 -12.27
CA PRO A 269 -2.85 -19.76 -12.55
C PRO A 269 -2.44 -20.70 -11.42
N GLY A 270 -3.43 -21.37 -10.82
CA GLY A 270 -3.22 -22.41 -9.80
C GLY A 270 -2.70 -23.72 -10.38
#